data_AF-A0A210QB26-F1
#
_entry.id   AF-A0A210QB26-F1
#
_cell.length_a   1.000
_cell.length_b   1.000
_cell.length_c   1.000
_cell.angle_alpha   90.00
_cell.angle_beta   90.00
_cell.angle_gamma   90.00
#
_symmetry.space_group_name_H-M   'P 1'
#
loop_
_entity.id
_entity.type
_entity.pdbx_description
1 polymer ?
#
loop_
_entity_poly.entity_id
_entity_poly.type
_entity_poly.pdbx_seq_one_letter_code
_entity_poly.pdbx_strand_id
1 'polypeptide(L)'
;MFSIQRNVEKASDGECPKPCICTLEYVPVCGKDGTTYDNKCNLDCAGVELLSDGTCPTEPPQCLCSRILKPVCGTDGSTYNNECHMDCANVEKASDGECPKPCICTLEYVPVCGKDGTTYDNKCNLDCAGVEKRSDGSC
;
A
#
# COMPACT_ATOMS: atom_id res chain seq x y z
N MET A 1 2.87 -65.72 21.65
CA MET A 1 4.00 -65.04 20.99
C MET A 1 3.44 -64.25 19.82
N PHE A 2 2.94 -63.04 20.06
CA PHE A 2 2.39 -62.18 18.99
C PHE A 2 3.42 -61.08 18.72
N SER A 3 4.20 -61.27 17.66
CA SER A 3 5.12 -60.25 17.16
C SER A 3 4.31 -59.26 16.33
N ILE A 4 4.23 -58.01 16.79
CA ILE A 4 3.66 -56.91 16.00
C ILE A 4 4.67 -56.60 14.89
N GLN A 5 4.36 -56.97 13.66
CA GLN A 5 5.09 -56.49 12.49
C GLN A 5 4.65 -55.04 12.23
N ARG A 6 5.57 -54.07 12.41
CA ARG A 6 5.35 -52.70 11.95
C ARG A 6 5.66 -52.62 10.46
N ASN A 7 4.67 -52.28 9.65
CA ASN A 7 4.89 -51.88 8.27
C ASN A 7 5.53 -50.49 8.27
N VAL A 8 6.76 -50.40 7.76
CA VAL A 8 7.44 -49.13 7.51
C VAL A 8 7.46 -48.94 6.00
N GLU A 9 6.73 -47.94 5.53
CA GLU A 9 6.72 -47.54 4.12
C GLU A 9 7.60 -46.29 3.93
N LYS A 10 8.23 -46.19 2.76
CA LYS A 10 9.09 -45.04 2.40
C LYS A 10 8.23 -43.80 2.21
N ALA A 11 8.51 -42.73 2.97
CA ALA A 11 7.72 -41.50 2.92
C ALA A 11 7.95 -40.69 1.63
N SER A 12 9.18 -40.62 1.12
CA SER A 12 9.49 -39.95 -0.16
C SER A 12 10.84 -40.39 -0.73
N ASP A 13 11.00 -40.19 -2.04
CA ASP A 13 12.27 -40.34 -2.74
C ASP A 13 13.02 -38.99 -2.72
N GLY A 14 13.87 -38.76 -1.73
CA GLY A 14 14.65 -37.52 -1.59
C GLY A 14 15.56 -37.50 -0.35
N GLU A 15 16.42 -36.47 -0.23
CA GLU A 15 17.12 -36.21 1.02
C GLU A 15 16.10 -35.82 2.09
N CYS A 16 16.24 -36.38 3.30
CA CYS A 16 15.46 -35.94 4.43
C CYS A 16 15.62 -34.42 4.58
N PRO A 17 14.53 -33.66 4.80
CA PRO A 17 14.63 -32.23 5.05
C PRO A 17 15.61 -32.03 6.20
N LYS A 18 16.67 -31.26 5.96
CA LYS A 18 17.70 -31.02 6.97
C LYS A 18 17.00 -30.37 8.16
N PRO A 19 17.08 -31.00 9.36
CA PRO A 19 16.47 -30.41 10.53
C PRO A 19 17.11 -29.04 10.77
N CYS A 20 16.28 -28.04 11.07
CA CYS A 20 16.76 -26.72 11.44
C CYS A 20 17.38 -26.78 12.83
N ILE A 21 18.68 -27.06 12.86
CA ILE A 21 19.47 -27.08 14.08
C ILE A 21 20.22 -25.76 14.14
N CYS A 22 19.69 -24.83 14.92
CA CYS A 22 20.31 -23.52 15.16
C CYS A 22 20.75 -23.41 16.63
N THR A 23 21.78 -22.60 16.84
CA THR A 23 22.19 -22.15 18.18
C THR A 23 21.11 -21.22 18.75
N LEU A 24 21.06 -21.14 20.10
CA LEU A 24 20.22 -20.17 20.81
C LEU A 24 20.92 -18.81 20.97
N GLU A 25 21.92 -18.52 20.14
CA GLU A 25 22.61 -17.24 20.18
C GLU A 25 21.69 -16.14 19.66
N TYR A 26 21.68 -15.01 20.35
CA TYR A 26 20.86 -13.86 19.98
C TYR A 26 21.73 -12.81 19.28
N VAL A 27 21.77 -12.88 17.96
CA VAL A 27 22.44 -11.95 17.05
C VAL A 27 21.41 -11.59 15.96
N PRO A 28 20.44 -10.72 16.27
CA PRO A 28 19.22 -10.62 15.49
C PRO A 28 19.47 -10.09 14.08
N VAL A 29 18.63 -10.54 13.15
CA VAL A 29 18.60 -10.10 11.75
C VAL A 29 17.16 -9.83 11.31
N CYS A 30 16.97 -8.90 10.37
CA CYS A 30 15.67 -8.60 9.79
C CYS A 30 15.50 -9.30 8.45
N GLY A 31 14.42 -10.07 8.29
CA GLY A 31 14.03 -10.67 7.01
C GLY A 31 13.29 -9.67 6.10
N LYS A 32 13.32 -9.90 4.78
CA LYS A 32 12.51 -9.15 3.81
C LYS A 32 11.00 -9.32 4.00
N ASP A 33 10.59 -10.28 4.83
CA ASP A 33 9.21 -10.49 5.28
C ASP A 33 8.81 -9.59 6.46
N GLY A 34 9.74 -8.77 6.99
CA GLY A 34 9.52 -7.90 8.14
C GLY A 34 9.63 -8.62 9.49
N THR A 35 10.05 -9.90 9.51
CA THR A 35 10.22 -10.68 10.74
C THR A 35 11.65 -10.52 11.27
N THR A 36 11.78 -10.30 12.58
CA THR A 36 13.07 -10.40 13.27
C THR A 36 13.36 -11.85 13.61
N TYR A 37 14.50 -12.36 13.15
CA TYR A 37 14.99 -13.68 13.50
C TYR A 37 16.11 -13.56 14.54
N ASP A 38 16.13 -14.48 15.51
CA ASP A 38 17.12 -14.45 16.60
C ASP A 38 18.56 -14.50 16.11
N ASN A 39 18.79 -15.14 14.95
CA ASN A 39 20.07 -15.16 14.26
C ASN A 39 19.91 -15.56 12.77
N LYS A 40 21.01 -15.46 12.02
CA LYS A 40 21.07 -15.79 10.59
C LYS A 40 20.65 -17.24 10.29
N CYS A 41 20.96 -18.20 11.17
CA CYS A 41 20.56 -19.59 10.99
C CYS A 41 19.03 -19.74 11.02
N ASN A 42 18.35 -19.07 11.94
CA ASN A 42 16.89 -19.08 12.02
C ASN A 42 16.25 -18.44 10.78
N LEU A 43 16.84 -17.37 10.23
CA LEU A 43 16.40 -16.75 8.97
C LEU A 43 16.59 -17.69 7.77
N ASP A 44 17.75 -18.34 7.66
CA ASP A 44 18.04 -19.30 6.58
C ASP A 44 17.16 -20.55 6.67
N CYS A 45 16.90 -21.04 7.88
CA CYS A 45 15.96 -22.13 8.14
C CYS A 45 14.55 -21.79 7.64
N ALA A 46 14.11 -20.55 7.84
CA ALA A 46 12.82 -20.07 7.35
C ALA A 46 12.81 -19.82 5.83
N GLY A 47 13.97 -19.84 5.15
CA GLY A 47 14.07 -19.58 3.72
C GLY A 47 13.77 -18.14 3.34
N VAL A 48 13.96 -17.19 4.26
CA VAL A 48 13.71 -15.76 4.05
C VAL A 48 15.01 -15.05 3.69
N GLU A 49 14.95 -14.12 2.74
CA GLU A 49 16.10 -13.29 2.38
C GLU A 49 16.40 -12.24 3.45
N LEU A 50 17.68 -11.99 3.72
CA LEU A 50 18.13 -10.95 4.64
C LEU A 50 17.76 -9.56 4.09
N LEU A 51 17.11 -8.74 4.91
CA LEU A 51 16.88 -7.32 4.66
C LEU A 51 18.02 -6.48 5.26
N SER A 52 18.32 -6.67 6.55
CA SER A 52 19.37 -5.94 7.27
C SER A 52 19.85 -6.69 8.51
N ASP A 53 21.03 -6.34 8.99
CA ASP A 53 21.50 -6.76 10.32
C ASP A 53 20.66 -6.07 11.42
N GLY A 54 20.57 -6.72 12.60
CA GLY A 54 19.77 -6.22 13.72
C GLY A 54 18.30 -6.59 13.64
N THR A 55 17.52 -6.13 14.62
CA THR A 55 16.06 -6.33 14.62
C THR A 55 15.41 -5.54 13.49
N CYS A 56 14.26 -5.99 13.01
CA CYS A 56 13.47 -5.20 12.08
C CYS A 56 13.06 -3.85 12.69
N PRO A 57 12.96 -2.79 11.87
CA PRO A 57 12.45 -1.50 12.33
C PRO A 57 11.06 -1.69 12.95
N THR A 58 10.91 -1.33 14.23
CA THR A 58 9.61 -1.37 14.92
C THR A 58 8.77 -0.14 14.61
N GLU A 59 9.40 0.91 14.07
CA GLU A 59 8.74 2.11 13.58
C GLU A 59 8.83 2.14 12.05
N PRO A 60 7.77 2.58 11.35
CA PRO A 60 7.88 2.87 9.94
C PRO A 60 9.03 3.85 9.71
N PRO A 61 9.76 3.74 8.59
CA PRO A 61 10.85 4.64 8.28
C PRO A 61 10.36 6.08 8.42
N GLN A 62 11.07 6.87 9.22
CA GLN A 62 10.72 8.28 9.37
C GLN A 62 10.89 8.96 8.01
N CYS A 63 9.79 9.45 7.45
CA CYS A 63 9.79 10.17 6.19
C CYS A 63 10.52 11.51 6.38
N LEU A 64 11.81 11.54 6.10
CA LEU A 64 12.63 12.75 6.11
C LEU A 64 12.35 13.58 4.85
N CYS A 65 11.15 14.17 4.81
CA CYS A 65 10.68 14.98 3.70
C CYS A 65 10.70 16.47 4.04
N SER A 66 10.98 17.28 3.02
CA SER A 66 10.81 18.73 3.13
C SER A 66 9.35 19.10 3.37
N ARG A 67 9.13 20.25 4.00
CA ARG A 67 7.79 20.85 4.22
C ARG A 67 7.33 21.72 3.04
N ILE A 68 8.00 21.63 1.89
CA ILE A 68 7.56 22.31 0.66
C ILE A 68 6.19 21.76 0.25
N LEU A 69 5.23 22.66 0.05
CA LEU A 69 3.90 22.30 -0.45
C LEU A 69 3.91 22.34 -1.98
N LYS A 70 4.03 21.17 -2.60
CA LYS A 70 3.94 20.96 -4.05
C LYS A 70 3.08 19.70 -4.29
N PRO A 71 1.75 19.82 -4.13
CA PRO A 71 0.87 18.66 -4.03
C PRO A 71 0.95 17.72 -5.25
N VAL A 72 0.79 16.42 -5.02
CA VAL A 72 0.68 15.38 -6.04
C VAL A 72 -0.47 14.42 -5.70
N CYS A 73 -1.09 13.85 -6.71
CA CYS A 73 -2.13 12.83 -6.56
C CYS A 73 -1.51 11.45 -6.74
N GLY A 74 -1.69 10.57 -5.76
CA GLY A 74 -1.27 9.17 -5.85
C GLY A 74 -2.27 8.31 -6.62
N THR A 75 -1.81 7.15 -7.10
CA THR A 75 -2.68 6.13 -7.71
C THR A 75 -3.68 5.50 -6.73
N ASP A 76 -3.48 5.74 -5.43
CA ASP A 76 -4.40 5.41 -4.34
C ASP A 76 -5.54 6.43 -4.15
N GLY A 77 -5.55 7.53 -4.90
CA GLY A 77 -6.52 8.63 -4.78
C GLY A 77 -6.23 9.58 -3.62
N SER A 78 -5.10 9.45 -2.94
CA SER A 78 -4.68 10.34 -1.86
C SER A 78 -3.86 11.52 -2.39
N THR A 79 -4.10 12.71 -1.81
CA THR A 79 -3.26 13.88 -2.08
C THR A 79 -2.10 13.93 -1.10
N TYR A 80 -0.88 13.98 -1.62
CA TYR A 80 0.35 14.10 -0.84
C TYR A 80 0.90 15.51 -0.92
N ASN A 81 1.44 16.02 0.20
CA ASN A 81 1.98 17.39 0.29
C ASN A 81 3.06 17.68 -0.74
N ASN A 82 3.86 16.67 -1.07
CA ASN A 82 4.84 16.66 -2.14
C ASN A 82 5.22 15.22 -2.53
N GLU A 83 5.99 15.10 -3.61
CA GLU A 83 6.46 13.82 -4.17
C GLU A 83 7.23 12.97 -3.15
N CYS A 84 8.04 13.57 -2.27
CA CYS A 84 8.73 12.81 -1.20
C CYS A 84 7.75 12.14 -0.23
N HIS A 85 6.68 12.83 0.18
CA HIS A 85 5.67 12.24 1.06
C HIS A 85 4.90 11.10 0.38
N MET A 86 4.68 11.18 -0.93
CA MET A 86 4.08 10.11 -1.74
C MET A 86 5.01 8.90 -1.87
N ASP A 87 6.28 9.14 -2.22
CA ASP A 87 7.30 8.09 -2.32
C ASP A 87 7.49 7.38 -0.99
N CYS A 88 7.44 8.11 0.13
CA CYS A 88 7.55 7.50 1.46
C CYS A 88 6.36 6.59 1.80
N ALA A 89 5.19 6.86 1.23
CA ALA A 89 4.03 5.98 1.33
C ALA A 89 4.08 4.80 0.32
N ASN A 90 5.12 4.72 -0.51
CA ASN A 90 5.26 3.75 -1.61
C ASN A 90 4.07 3.77 -2.58
N VAL A 91 3.59 4.96 -2.92
CA VAL A 91 2.50 5.16 -3.87
C VAL A 91 3.04 5.74 -5.17
N GLU A 92 2.57 5.25 -6.31
CA GLU A 92 2.93 5.81 -7.62
C GLU A 92 2.18 7.11 -7.89
N LYS A 93 2.80 8.04 -8.64
CA LYS A 93 2.15 9.30 -9.01
C LYS A 93 1.11 9.09 -10.10
N ALA A 94 -0.13 9.50 -9.85
CA ALA A 94 -1.20 9.57 -10.84
C ALA A 94 -1.18 10.90 -11.62
N SER A 95 -1.00 12.03 -10.93
CA SER A 95 -0.91 13.35 -11.55
C SER A 95 -0.21 14.36 -10.64
N ASP A 96 0.29 15.45 -11.23
CA ASP A 96 0.69 16.63 -10.46
C ASP A 96 -0.57 17.36 -9.93
N GLY A 97 -0.47 18.02 -8.77
CA GLY A 97 -1.58 18.70 -8.11
C GLY A 97 -2.35 17.83 -7.11
N GLU A 98 -3.39 18.39 -6.49
CA GLU A 98 -4.29 17.62 -5.61
C GLU A 98 -5.09 16.60 -6.42
N CYS A 99 -5.50 15.49 -5.78
CA CYS A 99 -6.43 14.57 -6.39
C CYS A 99 -7.78 15.26 -6.68
N PRO A 100 -8.49 14.83 -7.75
CA PRO A 100 -9.84 15.31 -8.01
C PRO A 100 -10.72 15.10 -6.78
N LYS A 101 -11.30 16.18 -6.27
CA LYS A 101 -12.23 16.07 -5.14
C LYS A 101 -13.47 15.30 -5.62
N PRO A 102 -13.94 14.31 -4.85
CA PRO A 102 -15.21 13.68 -5.18
C PRO A 102 -16.29 14.75 -5.25
N CYS A 103 -17.11 14.69 -6.29
CA CYS A 103 -18.21 15.63 -6.45
C CYS A 103 -19.33 15.31 -5.47
N ILE A 104 -19.24 15.93 -4.30
CA ILE A 104 -20.26 15.82 -3.27
C ILE A 104 -21.17 17.04 -3.41
N CYS A 105 -22.30 16.85 -4.07
CA CYS A 105 -23.31 17.88 -4.28
C CYS A 105 -24.62 17.51 -3.59
N THR A 106 -25.40 18.53 -3.21
CA THR A 106 -26.78 18.31 -2.76
C THR A 106 -27.64 17.86 -3.96
N LEU A 107 -28.74 17.17 -3.66
CA LEU A 107 -29.76 16.79 -4.65
C LEU A 107 -30.80 17.90 -4.90
N GLU A 108 -30.45 19.15 -4.55
CA GLU A 108 -31.32 20.29 -4.79
C GLU A 108 -31.40 20.57 -6.30
N TYR A 109 -32.62 20.78 -6.81
CA TYR A 109 -32.85 21.08 -8.21
C TYR A 109 -33.07 22.59 -8.41
N VAL A 110 -31.98 23.29 -8.71
CA VAL A 110 -31.92 24.71 -9.08
C VAL A 110 -31.11 24.81 -10.38
N PRO A 111 -31.73 24.55 -11.54
CA PRO A 111 -31.00 24.26 -12.76
C PRO A 111 -30.18 25.45 -13.27
N VAL A 112 -29.02 25.15 -13.84
CA VAL A 112 -28.13 26.13 -14.49
C VAL A 112 -27.68 25.62 -15.86
N CYS A 113 -27.62 26.52 -16.84
CA CYS A 113 -27.16 26.21 -18.20
C CYS A 113 -25.65 26.44 -18.30
N GLY A 114 -24.91 25.42 -18.70
CA GLY A 114 -23.46 25.49 -18.95
C GLY A 114 -23.12 26.11 -20.31
N LYS A 115 -21.90 26.63 -20.45
CA LYS A 115 -21.38 27.09 -21.75
C LYS A 115 -21.21 25.95 -22.76
N ASP A 116 -21.18 24.71 -22.31
CA ASP A 116 -21.23 23.48 -23.13
C ASP A 116 -22.63 23.16 -23.68
N GLY A 117 -23.67 23.87 -23.23
CA GLY A 117 -25.06 23.63 -23.62
C GLY A 117 -25.77 22.54 -22.79
N THR A 118 -25.15 22.07 -21.70
CA THR A 118 -25.74 21.10 -20.77
C THR A 118 -26.49 21.82 -19.65
N THR A 119 -27.67 21.33 -19.28
CA THR A 119 -28.36 21.73 -18.05
C THR A 119 -27.85 20.90 -16.89
N TYR A 120 -27.38 21.56 -15.83
CA TYR A 120 -26.95 20.93 -14.59
C TYR A 120 -27.98 21.14 -13.50
N ASP A 121 -28.24 20.12 -12.68
CA ASP A 121 -29.27 20.15 -11.62
C ASP A 121 -29.08 21.30 -10.63
N ASN A 122 -27.83 21.68 -10.36
CA ASN A 122 -27.48 22.84 -9.55
C ASN A 122 -26.06 23.33 -9.86
N LYS A 123 -25.72 24.48 -9.27
CA LYS A 123 -24.40 25.10 -9.41
C LYS A 123 -23.25 24.18 -8.98
N CYS A 124 -23.43 23.36 -7.94
CA CYS A 124 -22.39 22.43 -7.50
C CYS A 124 -22.08 21.40 -8.59
N ASN A 125 -23.10 20.83 -9.24
CA ASN A 125 -22.91 19.88 -10.35
C ASN A 125 -22.21 20.53 -11.56
N LEU A 126 -22.52 21.80 -11.87
CA LEU A 126 -21.84 22.56 -12.92
C LEU A 126 -20.35 22.82 -12.58
N ASP A 127 -20.08 23.27 -11.34
CA ASP A 127 -18.71 23.54 -10.88
C ASP A 127 -17.89 22.24 -10.80
N CYS A 128 -18.50 21.14 -10.38
CA CYS A 128 -17.91 19.78 -10.38
C CYS A 128 -17.49 19.34 -11.78
N ALA A 129 -18.32 19.62 -12.79
CA ALA A 129 -17.99 19.30 -14.18
C ALA A 129 -16.92 20.23 -14.78
N GLY A 130 -16.50 21.28 -14.06
CA GLY A 130 -15.51 22.25 -14.54
C GLY A 130 -16.03 23.11 -15.71
N VAL A 131 -17.35 23.28 -15.82
CA VAL A 131 -17.99 24.04 -16.91
C VAL A 131 -18.37 25.44 -16.43
N GLU A 132 -18.08 26.47 -17.23
CA GLU A 132 -18.50 27.83 -16.91
C GLU A 132 -20.02 28.02 -17.09
N LYS A 133 -20.66 28.73 -16.17
CA LYS A 133 -22.09 29.06 -16.25
C LYS A 133 -22.38 30.01 -17.42
N ARG A 134 -23.41 29.68 -18.22
CA ARG A 134 -23.97 30.52 -19.28
C ARG A 134 -25.16 31.35 -18.76
N SER A 135 -26.11 30.72 -18.07
CA SER A 135 -27.31 31.39 -17.52
C SER A 135 -27.92 30.62 -16.35
N ASP A 136 -28.79 31.28 -15.60
CA ASP A 136 -29.71 30.61 -14.67
C ASP A 136 -30.82 29.88 -15.45
N GLY A 137 -31.33 28.80 -14.86
CA GLY A 137 -32.31 27.93 -15.52
C GLY A 137 -31.67 26.94 -16.49
N SER A 138 -32.52 26.10 -17.08
CA SER A 138 -32.10 25.13 -18.10
C SER A 138 -31.66 25.80 -19.41
N CYS A 139 -30.76 25.15 -20.14
CA CYS A 139 -30.69 25.30 -21.59
C CYS A 139 -31.97 24.70 -22.21
#